data_AF-A0A323UHG9-F1
#
_entry.id   AF-A0A323UHG9-F1
#
_cell.length_a   1.000
_cell.length_b   1.000
_cell.length_c   1.000
_cell.angle_alpha   90.00
_cell.angle_beta   90.00
_cell.angle_gamma   90.00
#
_symmetry.space_group_name_H-M   'P 1'
#
loop_
_entity.id
_entity.type
_entity.pdbx_description
1 polymer ?
#
loop_
_entity_poly.entity_id
_entity_poly.type
_entity_poly.pdbx_seq_one_letter_code
_entity_poly.pdbx_strand_id
1 'polypeptide(L)' 'MSRDLPEWCKPGVIFDETYGNTRDHIWYVRALVDHGAVCRRWRAEKKRWHYEFLEPEWFAAFADHLRPRPNITS' A
#
# COMPACT_ATOMS: atom_id res chain seq x y z
N MET A 1 -17.01 2.70 13.19
CA MET A 1 -15.67 3.29 12.96
C MET A 1 -15.56 3.51 11.47
N SER A 2 -15.13 4.69 11.01
CA SER A 2 -15.05 5.01 9.56
C SER A 2 -14.22 3.92 8.86
N ARG A 3 -14.79 3.39 7.77
CA ARG A 3 -14.29 2.26 6.96
C ARG A 3 -13.64 2.78 5.68
N ASP A 4 -13.00 3.93 5.76
CA ASP A 4 -12.48 4.61 4.57
C ASP A 4 -10.98 4.35 4.45
N LEU A 5 -10.51 4.25 3.22
CA LEU A 5 -9.08 4.20 2.95
C LEU A 5 -8.41 5.49 3.43
N PRO A 6 -7.12 5.45 3.81
CA PRO A 6 -6.37 6.66 4.09
C PRO A 6 -6.43 7.65 2.92
N GLU A 7 -6.49 8.95 3.18
CA GLU A 7 -6.63 9.97 2.12
C GLU A 7 -5.50 9.96 1.08
N TRP A 8 -4.33 9.45 1.46
CA TRP A 8 -3.18 9.29 0.58
C TRP A 8 -3.29 8.06 -0.33
N CYS A 9 -4.19 7.11 -0.04
CA CYS A 9 -4.33 5.87 -0.80
C CYS A 9 -5.10 6.13 -2.10
N LYS A 10 -4.36 6.52 -3.15
CA LYS A 10 -4.90 6.86 -4.47
C LYS A 10 -4.14 6.09 -5.56
N PRO A 11 -4.77 5.79 -6.72
CA PRO A 11 -4.07 5.16 -7.83
C PRO A 11 -2.80 5.93 -8.22
N GLY A 12 -1.69 5.21 -8.40
CA GLY A 12 -0.38 5.78 -8.70
C GLY A 12 0.50 6.04 -7.48
N VAL A 13 -0.06 6.03 -6.26
CA VAL A 13 0.73 6.20 -5.04
C VAL A 13 1.58 4.96 -4.77
N ILE A 14 2.80 5.22 -4.31
CA ILE A 14 3.72 4.21 -3.80
C ILE A 14 3.80 4.40 -2.29
N PHE A 15 3.77 3.33 -1.52
CA PHE A 15 3.98 3.40 -0.08
C PHE A 15 4.91 2.29 0.41
N ASP A 16 5.62 2.59 1.49
CA ASP A 16 6.47 1.65 2.21
C ASP A 16 5.67 1.04 3.38
N GLU A 17 5.79 -0.27 3.57
CA GLU A 17 5.35 -1.01 4.75
C GLU A 17 6.59 -1.45 5.52
N THR A 18 6.70 -1.05 6.79
CA THR A 18 7.91 -1.22 7.62
C THR A 18 7.55 -1.75 9.01
N TYR A 19 8.01 -2.95 9.36
CA TYR A 19 7.95 -3.48 10.73
C TYR A 19 9.30 -3.29 11.43
N GLY A 20 9.33 -2.45 12.47
CA GLY A 20 10.58 -2.10 13.16
C GLY A 20 11.51 -1.26 12.30
N ASN A 21 12.80 -1.63 12.22
CA ASN A 21 13.83 -0.85 11.51
C ASN A 21 14.10 -1.30 10.06
N THR A 22 13.36 -2.28 9.53
CA THR A 22 13.53 -2.79 8.17
C THR A 22 12.34 -2.42 7.28
N ARG A 23 12.62 -1.86 6.10
CA ARG A 23 11.61 -1.69 5.05
C ARG A 23 11.28 -3.06 4.48
N ASP A 24 10.12 -3.60 4.83
CA ASP A 24 9.77 -4.97 4.48
C ASP A 24 9.18 -5.04 3.07
N HIS A 25 8.26 -4.14 2.73
CA HIS A 25 7.57 -4.16 1.44
C HIS A 25 7.35 -2.77 0.83
N ILE A 26 7.49 -2.68 -0.50
CA ILE A 26 7.13 -1.51 -1.30
C ILE A 26 5.89 -1.84 -2.12
N TRP A 27 4.83 -1.08 -1.90
CA TRP A 27 3.53 -1.27 -2.53
C TRP A 27 3.22 -0.16 -3.52
N TYR A 28 2.50 -0.52 -4.58
CA TYR A 28 2.01 0.39 -5.61
C TYR A 28 0.49 0.27 -5.67
N VAL A 29 -0.23 1.34 -5.38
CA VAL A 29 -1.69 1.40 -5.52
C VAL A 29 -2.04 1.48 -7.01
N ARG A 30 -2.85 0.55 -7.49
CA ARG A 30 -3.21 0.41 -8.91
C ARG A 30 -4.63 0.88 -9.21
N ALA A 31 -5.56 0.60 -8.32
CA ALA A 31 -6.96 0.98 -8.45
C ALA A 31 -7.62 1.01 -7.07
N LEU A 32 -8.75 1.71 -6.96
CA LEU A 32 -9.65 1.62 -5.82
C LEU A 32 -10.92 0.90 -6.30
N VAL A 33 -11.37 -0.11 -5.54
CA VAL A 33 -12.52 -0.96 -5.88
C VAL A 33 -13.28 -1.25 -4.60
N ASP A 34 -14.59 -1.05 -4.57
CA ASP A 34 -15.47 -1.42 -3.45
C ASP A 34 -14.90 -1.05 -2.07
N HIS A 35 -14.49 0.21 -1.91
CA HIS A 35 -13.86 0.77 -0.71
C HIS A 35 -12.47 0.23 -0.34
N GLY A 36 -11.92 -0.72 -1.08
CA GLY A 36 -10.54 -1.20 -0.93
C GLY A 36 -9.59 -0.72 -2.02
N ALA A 37 -8.32 -1.08 -1.88
CA ALA A 37 -7.27 -0.75 -2.84
C ALA A 37 -6.68 -2.03 -3.45
N VAL A 38 -6.61 -2.07 -4.78
CA VAL A 38 -5.79 -3.06 -5.49
C VAL A 38 -4.35 -2.56 -5.48
N CYS A 39 -3.49 -3.25 -4.77
CA CYS A 39 -2.07 -2.94 -4.66
C CYS A 39 -1.23 -4.01 -5.36
N ARG A 40 0.01 -3.66 -5.71
CA ARG A 40 1.01 -4.65 -6.13
C ARG A 40 2.33 -4.41 -5.46
N ARG A 41 3.11 -5.47 -5.30
CA ARG A 41 4.52 -5.41 -4.88
C ARG A 41 5.36 -6.40 -5.67
N TRP A 42 6.65 -6.09 -5.83
CA TRP A 42 7.58 -7.05 -6.40
C TRP A 42 8.00 -8.04 -5.32
N ARG A 43 7.85 -9.35 -5.59
CA ARG A 43 8.37 -10.41 -4.72
C ARG A 43 9.65 -10.95 -5.33
N ALA A 44 10.78 -10.50 -4.80
CA ALA A 44 12.11 -10.85 -5.31
C ALA A 44 12.35 -12.36 -5.28
N GLU A 45 11.86 -13.05 -4.24
CA GLU A 45 11.99 -14.49 -4.07
C GLU A 45 11.22 -15.30 -5.13
N LYS A 46 10.14 -14.71 -5.68
CA LYS A 46 9.33 -15.32 -6.75
C LYS A 46 9.57 -14.70 -8.13
N LYS A 47 10.47 -13.71 -8.23
CA LYS A 47 10.75 -12.91 -9.44
C LYS A 47 9.50 -12.49 -10.20
N ARG A 48 8.46 -12.04 -9.48
CA ARG A 48 7.19 -11.63 -10.09
C ARG A 48 6.49 -10.53 -9.30
N TRP A 49 5.61 -9.80 -9.99
CA TRP A 49 4.64 -8.93 -9.34
C TRP A 49 3.58 -9.77 -8.63
N HIS A 50 3.30 -9.42 -7.38
CA HIS A 50 2.17 -9.94 -6.61
C HIS A 50 1.14 -8.83 -6.47
N TYR A 51 -0.11 -9.11 -6.86
CA TYR A 51 -1.25 -8.24 -6.70
C TYR A 51 -2.08 -8.68 -5.50
N GLU A 52 -2.55 -7.73 -4.71
CA GLU A 52 -3.34 -7.98 -3.50
C GLU A 52 -4.43 -6.91 -3.38
N PHE A 53 -5.61 -7.31 -2.93
CA PHE A 53 -6.68 -6.39 -2.56
C PHE A 53 -6.58 -6.12 -1.06
N LEU A 54 -6.44 -4.86 -0.68
CA LEU A 54 -6.25 -4.43 0.70
C LEU A 54 -7.47 -3.62 1.13
N GLU A 55 -8.16 -4.11 2.16
CA GLU A 55 -9.35 -3.50 2.73
C GLU A 55 -8.99 -2.33 3.68
N PRO A 56 -9.90 -1.39 3.94
CA PRO A 56 -9.72 -0.31 4.91
C PRO A 56 -9.20 -0.79 6.27
N GLU A 57 -9.69 -1.94 6.75
CA GLU A 57 -9.30 -2.56 8.00
C GLU A 57 -7.81 -2.95 8.02
N TRP A 58 -7.26 -3.37 6.88
CA TRP A 58 -5.83 -3.66 6.75
C TRP A 58 -5.01 -2.37 6.89
N PHE A 59 -5.41 -1.30 6.19
CA PHE A 59 -4.73 -0.01 6.32
C PHE A 59 -4.81 0.55 7.74
N ALA A 60 -5.95 0.38 8.41
CA ALA A 60 -6.11 0.79 9.80
C ALA A 60 -5.21 -0.02 10.75
N ALA A 61 -5.15 -1.34 10.58
CA ALA A 61 -4.33 -2.23 11.39
C ALA A 61 -2.82 -1.96 11.24
N PHE A 62 -2.38 -1.52 10.06
CA PHE A 62 -0.98 -1.26 9.77
C PHE A 62 -0.63 0.23 9.69
N ALA A 63 -1.52 1.15 10.05
CA ALA A 63 -1.35 2.60 9.83
C ALA A 63 0.00 3.14 10.34
N ASP A 64 0.46 2.67 11.49
CA ASP A 64 1.74 3.06 12.09
C ASP A 64 2.97 2.62 11.27
N HIS A 65 2.80 1.63 10.41
CA HIS A 65 3.82 0.99 9.57
C HIS A 65 3.79 1.45 8.10
N LEU A 66 2.76 2.20 7.70
CA LEU A 66 2.58 2.62 6.30
C LEU A 66 3.04 4.05 6.09
N ARG A 67 3.91 4.27 5.10
CA ARG A 67 4.39 5.61 4.73
C ARG A 67 4.26 5.83 3.23
N PRO A 68 3.35 6.71 2.76
CA PRO A 68 3.30 7.08 1.35
C PRO A 68 4.60 7.80 0.98
N ARG A 69 5.16 7.45 -0.19
CA ARG A 69 6.32 8.13 -0.72
C ARG A 69 5.91 9.49 -1.28
N PRO A 70 6.76 10.53 -1.14
CA PRO A 70 6.53 11.78 -1.83
C PRO A 70 6.45 11.52 -3.35
N ASN A 71 5.42 12.07 -4.00
CA ASN A 71 5.35 12.06 -5.46
C ASN A 71 6.52 12.89 -5.98
N ILE A 72 7.54 12.22 -6.51
CA ILE A 72 8.61 12.87 -7.26
C ILE A 72 8.05 13.13 -8.66
N THR A 73 7.20 14.15 -8.80
CA THR A 73 6.89 14.72 -10.11
C THR A 73 8.18 15.34 -10.64
N SER A 74 8.77 14.69 -11.65
CA SER A 74 9.83 15.24 -12.49
C SER A 74 9.23 16.17 -13.52
#